data_AF-A0A7W0UQ92-F1
#
_entry.id   AF-A0A7W0UQ92-F1
#
_cell.length_a   1.000
_cell.length_b   1.000
_cell.length_c   1.000
_cell.angle_alpha   90.00
_cell.angle_beta   90.00
_cell.angle_gamma   90.00
#
_symmetry.space_group_name_H-M   'P 1'
#
loop_
_entity.id
_entity.type
_entity.pdbx_description
1 polymer ?
#
loop_
_entity_poly.entity_id
_entity_poly.type
_entity_poly.pdbx_seq_one_letter_code
_entity_poly.pdbx_strand_id
1 'polypeptide(L)'
;MTSRAFVVGLLACVLLLTGIGPAASDPPRSVSSYYLARADPRLCPSPFCGGIWVRLVNREKTTCGDGAARSECYAAMADLRPMRNTEEARARLAELIGEGRALARGNLVRGLVPGFPELDVLVVSEVWTASSSRVRPRGAFYRLRDNGVRCITTPCFSTHAAVLNTGRHDDVSDVDLTRTGAPRKEQLGARTRGLLTGAGLISSGRVLRAGKGRTFIATQFYAPRAGLKLERVRLAPEDVPGEADVVLGRAEIPDGQP
;
A
#
# COMPACT_ATOMS: atom_id res chain seq x y z
N MET A 1 75.30 -21.85 29.25
CA MET A 1 75.20 -22.58 30.54
C MET A 1 74.26 -21.80 31.44
N THR A 2 72.95 -21.83 31.18
CA THR A 2 71.95 -22.68 31.87
C THR A 2 72.01 -22.59 33.40
N SER A 3 71.15 -21.77 34.02
CA SER A 3 70.26 -22.29 35.07
C SER A 3 69.12 -21.33 35.42
N ARG A 4 68.05 -21.95 35.91
CA ARG A 4 66.66 -21.50 36.03
C ARG A 4 66.46 -20.50 37.18
N ALA A 5 65.53 -19.57 37.02
CA ALA A 5 64.82 -18.94 38.13
C ALA A 5 63.32 -18.89 37.83
N PHE A 6 62.57 -19.63 38.64
CA PHE A 6 61.13 -19.54 38.81
C PHE A 6 60.77 -18.18 39.41
N VAL A 7 59.80 -17.47 38.84
CA VAL A 7 59.04 -16.44 39.57
C VAL A 7 57.56 -16.65 39.28
N VAL A 8 56.88 -17.18 40.28
CA VAL A 8 55.42 -17.13 40.46
C VAL A 8 55.13 -15.79 41.13
N GLY A 9 54.21 -14.98 40.60
CA GLY A 9 53.90 -13.69 41.24
C GLY A 9 52.75 -12.91 40.61
N LEU A 10 51.57 -13.13 41.20
CA LEU A 10 50.40 -12.23 41.30
C LEU A 10 49.61 -11.78 40.06
N LEU A 11 48.43 -12.41 39.96
CA LEU A 11 47.12 -11.83 39.71
C LEU A 11 47.01 -10.30 39.93
N ALA A 12 46.56 -9.60 38.89
CA ALA A 12 45.59 -8.50 38.97
C ALA A 12 44.94 -8.31 37.59
N CYS A 13 44.02 -9.20 37.21
CA CYS A 13 43.21 -9.03 36.01
C CYS A 13 42.05 -8.08 36.36
N VAL A 14 42.25 -6.78 36.13
CA VAL A 14 41.20 -5.77 36.24
C VAL A 14 40.21 -6.01 35.10
N LEU A 15 39.13 -6.72 35.42
CA LEU A 15 37.94 -6.85 34.58
C LEU A 15 37.28 -5.47 34.45
N LEU A 16 37.64 -4.74 33.39
CA LEU A 16 36.83 -3.62 32.91
C LEU A 16 35.55 -4.21 32.31
N LEU A 17 34.47 -4.11 33.09
CA LEU A 17 33.10 -4.33 32.67
C LEU A 17 32.73 -3.29 31.62
N THR A 18 33.04 -3.57 30.35
CA THR A 18 32.40 -2.89 29.22
C THR A 18 30.96 -3.39 29.13
N GLY A 19 30.05 -2.65 29.75
CA GLY A 19 28.62 -2.78 29.54
C GLY A 19 28.25 -2.39 28.11
N ILE A 20 28.47 -3.28 27.15
CA ILE A 20 27.81 -3.23 25.84
C ILE A 20 26.42 -3.82 26.08
N GLY A 21 25.48 -2.96 26.46
CA GLY A 21 24.07 -3.33 26.42
C GLY A 21 23.72 -3.75 24.98
N PRO A 22 22.83 -4.74 24.78
CA PRO A 22 22.33 -5.04 23.46
C PRO A 22 21.70 -3.74 22.93
N ALA A 23 22.23 -3.24 21.82
CA ALA A 23 21.53 -2.24 21.03
C ALA A 23 20.17 -2.84 20.72
N ALA A 24 19.12 -2.33 21.36
CA ALA A 24 17.77 -2.59 20.95
C ALA A 24 17.71 -2.12 19.50
N SER A 25 17.75 -3.07 18.58
CA SER A 25 17.54 -2.81 17.17
C SER A 25 16.16 -2.16 17.10
N ASP A 26 16.12 -0.89 16.72
CA ASP A 26 14.87 -0.22 16.36
C ASP A 26 14.08 -1.20 15.48
N PRO A 27 12.80 -1.50 15.80
CA PRO A 27 11.98 -2.29 14.90
C PRO A 27 12.05 -1.56 13.55
N PRO A 28 12.32 -2.27 12.43
CA PRO A 28 12.42 -1.63 11.14
C PRO A 28 11.15 -0.79 10.95
N ARG A 29 11.31 0.54 10.89
CA ARG A 29 10.21 1.45 10.57
C ARG A 29 9.51 0.82 9.39
N SER A 30 8.23 0.45 9.53
CA SER A 30 7.53 -0.31 8.51
C SER A 30 7.35 0.58 7.28
N VAL A 31 8.37 0.63 6.41
CA VAL A 31 8.31 1.33 5.14
C VAL A 31 7.47 0.45 4.23
N SER A 32 6.16 0.65 4.31
CA SER A 32 5.20 0.04 3.39
C SER A 32 5.68 0.27 1.96
N SER A 33 5.86 -0.81 1.22
CA SER A 33 6.43 -0.79 -0.13
C SER A 33 5.36 -1.14 -1.16
N TYR A 34 5.60 -0.80 -2.43
CA TYR A 34 4.72 -1.15 -3.53
C TYR A 34 5.14 -2.46 -4.17
N TYR A 35 4.19 -3.37 -4.31
CA TYR A 35 4.37 -4.70 -4.88
C TYR A 35 3.51 -4.88 -6.13
N LEU A 36 4.07 -5.61 -7.08
CA LEU A 36 3.29 -6.32 -8.09
C LEU A 36 3.14 -7.76 -7.61
N ALA A 37 2.03 -8.39 -7.97
CA ALA A 37 1.79 -9.78 -7.68
C ALA A 37 1.31 -10.52 -8.93
N ARG A 38 1.39 -11.84 -8.87
CA ARG A 38 0.73 -12.76 -9.78
C ARG A 38 0.22 -13.96 -8.99
N ALA A 39 -0.89 -14.54 -9.42
CA ALA A 39 -1.41 -15.77 -8.82
C ALA A 39 -0.37 -16.90 -8.92
N ASP A 40 -0.34 -17.74 -7.90
CA ASP A 40 0.45 -18.96 -7.89
C ASP A 40 -0.29 -20.08 -8.66
N PRO A 41 0.22 -20.52 -9.83
CA PRO A 41 -0.47 -21.51 -10.66
C PRO A 41 -0.31 -22.95 -10.15
N ARG A 42 0.48 -23.17 -9.09
CA ARG A 42 0.76 -24.51 -8.56
C ARG A 42 -0.51 -25.13 -7.97
N LEU A 43 -0.78 -26.37 -8.35
CA LEU A 43 -1.91 -27.18 -7.86
C LEU A 43 -1.42 -28.10 -6.74
N CYS A 44 -1.49 -27.63 -5.50
CA CYS A 44 -1.21 -28.43 -4.32
C CYS A 44 -2.00 -27.90 -3.11
N PRO A 45 -2.03 -28.59 -1.96
CA PRO A 45 -2.85 -28.19 -0.83
C PRO A 45 -2.53 -26.77 -0.35
N SER A 46 -3.58 -25.93 -0.27
CA SER A 46 -3.51 -24.64 0.41
C SER A 46 -3.07 -24.84 1.87
N PRO A 47 -2.26 -23.95 2.47
CA PRO A 47 -1.83 -22.64 1.97
C PRO A 47 -0.40 -22.60 1.39
N PHE A 48 0.18 -23.74 1.00
CA PHE A 48 1.50 -23.76 0.35
C PHE A 48 1.45 -23.36 -1.14
N CYS A 49 0.23 -23.32 -1.70
CA CYS A 49 -0.06 -23.21 -3.12
C CYS A 49 -1.33 -22.39 -3.34
N GLY A 50 -1.53 -21.87 -4.55
CA GLY A 50 -2.73 -21.09 -4.90
C GLY A 50 -2.79 -19.68 -4.28
N GLY A 51 -1.70 -19.26 -3.62
CA GLY A 51 -1.52 -17.90 -3.10
C GLY A 51 -1.05 -16.93 -4.19
N ILE A 52 -0.13 -16.05 -3.84
CA ILE A 52 0.45 -15.07 -4.78
C ILE A 52 1.97 -15.03 -4.70
N TRP A 53 2.60 -14.84 -5.86
CA TRP A 53 4.01 -14.47 -5.96
C TRP A 53 4.11 -12.96 -6.04
N VAL A 54 4.78 -12.34 -5.07
CA VAL A 54 4.90 -10.90 -4.95
C VAL A 54 6.33 -10.44 -5.24
N ARG A 55 6.47 -9.27 -5.85
CA ARG A 55 7.76 -8.64 -6.08
C ARG A 55 7.73 -7.14 -5.82
N LEU A 56 8.80 -6.62 -5.25
CA LEU A 56 9.00 -5.19 -5.12
C LEU A 56 9.08 -4.54 -6.51
N VAL A 57 8.31 -3.47 -6.66
CA VAL A 57 8.35 -2.65 -7.86
C VAL A 57 9.67 -1.88 -7.93
N ASN A 58 10.22 -1.75 -9.14
CA ASN A 58 11.50 -1.07 -9.43
C ASN A 58 12.72 -1.65 -8.69
N ARG A 59 12.64 -2.88 -8.17
CA ARG A 59 13.75 -3.60 -7.55
C ARG A 59 13.96 -4.94 -8.23
N GLU A 60 15.20 -5.40 -8.26
CA GLU A 60 15.55 -6.73 -8.78
C GLU A 60 15.25 -7.84 -7.77
N LYS A 61 15.31 -7.52 -6.48
CA LYS A 61 15.09 -8.45 -5.38
C LYS A 61 14.04 -7.91 -4.42
N THR A 62 13.35 -8.85 -3.79
CA THR A 62 12.32 -8.70 -2.77
C THR A 62 12.81 -9.42 -1.54
N THR A 63 12.90 -8.70 -0.42
CA THR A 63 13.12 -9.32 0.89
C THR A 63 11.82 -10.01 1.31
N CYS A 64 11.86 -11.33 1.45
CA CYS A 64 10.72 -12.12 1.91
C CYS A 64 10.63 -12.12 3.44
N GLY A 65 9.61 -12.74 4.02
CA GLY A 65 9.41 -12.76 5.47
C GLY A 65 10.46 -13.56 6.26
N ASP A 66 11.30 -14.37 5.59
CA ASP A 66 12.50 -14.99 6.19
C ASP A 66 13.70 -14.04 6.21
N GLY A 67 13.58 -12.85 5.61
CA GLY A 67 14.69 -11.95 5.36
C GLY A 67 15.51 -12.31 4.13
N ALA A 68 15.23 -13.41 3.44
CA ALA A 68 15.98 -13.77 2.23
C ALA A 68 15.58 -12.86 1.05
N ALA A 69 16.57 -12.46 0.25
CA ALA A 69 16.36 -11.66 -0.96
C ALA A 69 16.15 -12.56 -2.19
N ARG A 70 14.93 -12.57 -2.74
CA ARG A 70 14.55 -13.38 -3.90
C ARG A 70 14.00 -12.51 -5.03
N SER A 71 13.89 -13.01 -6.26
CA SER A 71 13.23 -12.26 -7.35
C SER A 71 11.75 -12.01 -7.04
N GLU A 72 11.08 -13.02 -6.47
CA GLU A 72 9.71 -12.96 -5.97
C GLU A 72 9.61 -13.75 -4.66
N CYS A 73 8.64 -13.40 -3.82
CA CYS A 73 8.33 -14.09 -2.57
C CYS A 73 6.95 -14.72 -2.67
N TYR A 74 6.79 -15.94 -2.16
CA TYR A 74 5.47 -16.54 -2.03
C TYR A 74 4.77 -15.95 -0.81
N ALA A 75 3.53 -15.50 -0.98
CA ALA A 75 2.63 -15.18 0.11
C ALA A 75 1.36 -16.03 -0.03
N ALA A 76 0.91 -16.62 1.08
CA ALA A 76 -0.29 -17.44 1.11
C ALA A 76 -1.55 -16.65 0.68
N MET A 77 -1.58 -15.35 1.01
CA MET A 77 -2.66 -14.45 0.62
C MET A 77 -2.23 -12.98 0.62
N ALA A 78 -3.04 -12.13 -0.01
CA ALA A 78 -3.07 -10.70 0.26
C ALA A 78 -4.15 -10.41 1.31
N ASP A 79 -3.76 -9.83 2.45
CA ASP A 79 -4.69 -9.40 3.49
C ASP A 79 -5.14 -7.96 3.22
N LEU A 80 -6.38 -7.79 2.76
CA LEU A 80 -7.00 -6.50 2.48
C LEU A 80 -7.91 -6.00 3.62
N ARG A 81 -8.04 -6.74 4.73
CA ARG A 81 -8.86 -6.31 5.89
C ARG A 81 -8.50 -4.90 6.38
N PRO A 82 -7.22 -4.47 6.42
CA PRO A 82 -6.86 -3.12 6.84
C PRO A 82 -7.45 -2.00 5.97
N MET A 83 -7.82 -2.28 4.72
CA MET A 83 -8.44 -1.29 3.82
C MET A 83 -9.92 -1.03 4.15
N ARG A 84 -10.55 -1.86 5.00
CA ARG A 84 -11.95 -1.68 5.43
C ARG A 84 -12.93 -1.60 4.25
N ASN A 85 -12.73 -2.44 3.24
CA ASN A 85 -13.67 -2.61 2.13
C ASN A 85 -14.67 -3.73 2.44
N THR A 86 -15.79 -3.78 1.71
CA THR A 86 -16.71 -4.93 1.73
C THR A 86 -15.99 -6.21 1.28
N GLU A 87 -16.52 -7.38 1.62
CA GLU A 87 -15.92 -8.66 1.23
C GLU A 87 -15.86 -8.80 -0.31
N GLU A 88 -16.91 -8.39 -1.02
CA GLU A 88 -16.97 -8.44 -2.49
C GLU A 88 -15.91 -7.53 -3.12
N ALA A 89 -15.75 -6.32 -2.58
CA ALA A 89 -14.72 -5.40 -3.03
C ALA A 89 -13.31 -5.96 -2.74
N ARG A 90 -13.10 -6.60 -1.58
CA ARG A 90 -11.81 -7.26 -1.25
C ARG A 90 -11.51 -8.42 -2.18
N ALA A 91 -12.49 -9.28 -2.46
CA ALA A 91 -12.35 -10.38 -3.41
C ALA A 91 -11.97 -9.86 -4.80
N ARG A 92 -12.65 -8.81 -5.29
CA ARG A 92 -12.32 -8.20 -6.58
C ARG A 92 -10.93 -7.58 -6.62
N LEU A 93 -10.49 -6.94 -5.54
CA LEU A 93 -9.15 -6.37 -5.44
C LEU A 93 -8.08 -7.47 -5.36
N ALA A 94 -8.32 -8.55 -4.62
CA ALA A 94 -7.43 -9.71 -4.55
C ALA A 94 -7.25 -10.36 -5.93
N GLU A 95 -8.33 -10.51 -6.71
CA GLU A 95 -8.29 -10.98 -8.09
C GLU A 95 -7.40 -10.07 -8.95
N LEU A 96 -7.62 -8.75 -8.93
CA LEU A 96 -6.81 -7.79 -9.70
C LEU A 96 -5.33 -7.80 -9.28
N ILE A 97 -5.03 -8.02 -7.99
CA ILE A 97 -3.66 -8.21 -7.50
C ILE A 97 -3.06 -9.49 -8.11
N GLY A 98 -3.78 -10.61 -8.06
CA GLY A 98 -3.36 -11.90 -8.64
C GLY A 98 -3.21 -11.88 -10.17
N GLU A 99 -3.95 -11.04 -10.87
CA GLU A 99 -3.81 -10.84 -12.32
C GLU A 99 -2.63 -9.92 -12.70
N GLY A 100 -1.95 -9.30 -11.72
CA GLY A 100 -0.98 -8.24 -11.98
C GLY A 100 -1.63 -6.97 -12.54
N ARG A 101 -2.94 -6.81 -12.37
CA ARG A 101 -3.75 -5.64 -12.77
C ARG A 101 -3.92 -4.64 -11.63
N ALA A 102 -3.25 -4.85 -10.51
CA ALA A 102 -3.17 -3.89 -9.43
C ALA A 102 -1.78 -3.85 -8.79
N LEU A 103 -1.44 -2.69 -8.24
CA LEU A 103 -0.31 -2.50 -7.34
C LEU A 103 -0.82 -2.48 -5.91
N ALA A 104 -0.19 -3.27 -5.05
CA ALA A 104 -0.49 -3.29 -3.63
C ALA A 104 0.60 -2.55 -2.87
N ARG A 105 0.22 -1.57 -2.05
CA ARG A 105 1.12 -1.00 -1.03
C ARG A 105 0.91 -1.79 0.25
N GLY A 106 1.98 -2.27 0.86
CA GLY A 106 1.87 -3.11 2.05
C GLY A 106 3.20 -3.55 2.62
N ASN A 107 3.16 -4.59 3.45
CA ASN A 107 4.34 -5.26 4.00
C ASN A 107 4.17 -6.77 3.85
N LEU A 108 5.26 -7.49 3.57
CA LEU A 108 5.29 -8.94 3.72
C LEU A 108 5.55 -9.28 5.17
N VAL A 109 4.61 -9.98 5.78
CA VAL A 109 4.65 -10.35 7.20
C VAL A 109 4.50 -11.85 7.32
N ARG A 110 5.43 -12.46 8.04
CA ARG A 110 5.41 -13.88 8.35
C ARG A 110 4.65 -14.16 9.64
N GLY A 111 4.16 -15.38 9.82
CA GLY A 111 3.54 -15.80 11.08
C GLY A 111 2.05 -15.47 11.21
N LEU A 112 1.43 -14.96 10.14
CA LEU A 112 0.01 -14.59 10.14
C LEU A 112 -0.93 -15.68 9.62
N VAL A 113 -0.39 -16.81 9.13
CA VAL A 113 -1.18 -17.95 8.67
C VAL A 113 -1.31 -18.96 9.82
N PRO A 114 -2.51 -19.21 10.36
CA PRO A 114 -2.70 -20.16 11.45
C PRO A 114 -2.22 -21.56 11.06
N GLY A 115 -1.38 -22.18 11.89
CA GLY A 115 -0.78 -23.50 11.64
C GLY A 115 0.41 -23.51 10.68
N PHE A 116 0.73 -22.39 10.02
CA PHE A 116 1.81 -22.28 9.04
C PHE A 116 2.64 -21.00 9.26
N PRO A 117 3.33 -20.87 10.41
CA PRO A 117 4.03 -19.64 10.78
C PRO A 117 5.16 -19.27 9.82
N GLU A 118 5.66 -20.20 9.02
CA GLU A 118 6.70 -20.00 8.01
C GLU A 118 6.22 -19.26 6.76
N LEU A 119 4.91 -19.16 6.55
CA LEU A 119 4.33 -18.54 5.35
C LEU A 119 4.17 -17.03 5.52
N ASP A 120 4.41 -16.32 4.42
CA ASP A 120 4.24 -14.88 4.36
C ASP A 120 2.79 -14.52 4.00
N VAL A 121 2.34 -13.37 4.48
CA VAL A 121 1.10 -12.69 4.10
C VAL A 121 1.46 -11.29 3.64
N LEU A 122 0.94 -10.88 2.48
CA LEU A 122 1.05 -9.48 2.06
C LEU A 122 -0.05 -8.68 2.75
N VAL A 123 0.29 -7.95 3.81
CA VAL A 123 -0.66 -7.06 4.51
C VAL A 123 -0.80 -5.76 3.73
N VAL A 124 -1.95 -5.56 3.11
CA VAL A 124 -2.19 -4.47 2.14
C VAL A 124 -2.85 -3.27 2.81
N SER A 125 -2.26 -2.08 2.61
CA SER A 125 -2.78 -0.79 3.09
C SER A 125 -3.38 0.07 1.98
N GLU A 126 -2.94 -0.07 0.73
CA GLU A 126 -3.53 0.62 -0.42
C GLU A 126 -3.50 -0.29 -1.66
N VAL A 127 -4.53 -0.18 -2.50
CA VAL A 127 -4.54 -0.84 -3.82
C VAL A 127 -4.73 0.19 -4.92
N TRP A 128 -3.94 0.06 -5.97
CA TRP A 128 -3.98 0.91 -7.15
C TRP A 128 -4.26 0.05 -8.37
N THR A 129 -5.44 0.19 -8.97
CA THR A 129 -5.86 -0.66 -10.10
C THR A 129 -5.44 -0.05 -11.41
N ALA A 130 -4.88 -0.87 -12.30
CA ALA A 130 -4.52 -0.47 -13.66
C ALA A 130 -5.73 0.09 -14.40
N SER A 131 -5.46 0.90 -15.43
CA SER A 131 -6.51 1.36 -16.33
C SER A 131 -7.21 0.18 -17.01
N SER A 132 -8.36 0.44 -17.64
CA SER A 132 -9.09 -0.60 -18.39
C SER A 132 -8.27 -1.25 -19.52
N SER A 133 -7.24 -0.55 -20.03
CA SER A 133 -6.31 -1.05 -21.05
C SER A 133 -5.61 -2.35 -20.66
N ARG A 134 -5.47 -3.27 -21.62
CA ARG A 134 -4.70 -4.52 -21.49
C ARG A 134 -3.21 -4.34 -21.79
N VAL A 135 -2.76 -3.13 -22.14
CA VAL A 135 -1.35 -2.85 -22.42
C VAL A 135 -0.50 -3.13 -21.18
N ARG A 136 0.53 -3.95 -21.33
CA ARG A 136 1.47 -4.27 -20.25
C ARG A 136 2.28 -3.03 -19.87
N PRO A 137 2.50 -2.78 -18.56
CA PRO A 137 3.31 -1.67 -18.10
C PRO A 137 4.76 -1.82 -18.60
N ARG A 138 5.36 -0.72 -19.06
CA ARG A 138 6.75 -0.65 -19.51
C ARG A 138 7.47 0.53 -18.85
N GLY A 139 8.74 0.33 -18.53
CA GLY A 139 9.55 1.31 -17.79
C GLY A 139 9.37 1.19 -16.28
N ALA A 140 9.91 2.18 -15.55
CA ALA A 140 9.80 2.22 -14.10
C ALA A 140 8.41 2.74 -13.68
N PHE A 141 8.01 2.41 -12.46
CA PHE A 141 6.78 2.91 -11.86
C PHE A 141 7.04 4.16 -11.04
N TYR A 142 6.17 5.14 -11.19
CA TYR A 142 6.27 6.44 -10.55
C TYR A 142 4.97 6.74 -9.83
N ARG A 143 5.08 7.46 -8.72
CA ARG A 143 3.97 8.23 -8.13
C ARG A 143 4.05 9.64 -8.67
N LEU A 144 3.01 10.07 -9.37
CA LEU A 144 2.85 11.40 -9.94
C LEU A 144 1.89 12.20 -9.06
N ARG A 145 2.28 13.39 -8.62
CA ARG A 145 1.48 14.27 -7.76
C ARG A 145 1.70 15.74 -8.11
N ASP A 146 0.67 16.57 -7.95
CA ASP A 146 0.86 18.02 -7.90
C ASP A 146 1.86 18.36 -6.78
N ASN A 147 2.87 19.16 -7.11
CA ASN A 147 3.87 19.63 -6.14
C ASN A 147 3.56 21.04 -5.60
N GLY A 148 2.41 21.60 -5.99
CA GLY A 148 1.92 22.89 -5.52
C GLY A 148 2.42 24.08 -6.33
N VAL A 149 3.32 23.89 -7.31
CA VAL A 149 3.75 24.97 -8.20
C VAL A 149 2.57 25.45 -9.03
N ARG A 150 2.40 26.77 -9.08
CA ARG A 150 1.41 27.48 -9.91
C ARG A 150 2.15 28.26 -10.97
N CYS A 151 1.79 28.03 -12.23
CA CYS A 151 2.60 28.49 -13.35
C CYS A 151 2.11 29.79 -13.95
N ILE A 152 3.05 30.68 -14.21
CA ILE A 152 2.85 31.94 -14.94
C ILE A 152 3.28 31.77 -16.40
N THR A 153 4.40 31.08 -16.64
CA THR A 153 4.95 30.78 -17.97
C THR A 153 5.30 29.30 -18.11
N THR A 154 5.46 28.83 -19.35
CA THR A 154 5.80 27.44 -19.67
C THR A 154 7.31 27.30 -19.97
N PRO A 155 7.92 26.13 -19.69
CA PRO A 155 7.35 24.88 -19.16
C PRO A 155 7.11 24.91 -17.64
N CYS A 156 6.01 24.28 -17.22
CA CYS A 156 5.49 24.33 -15.85
C CYS A 156 5.79 23.05 -15.07
N PHE A 157 6.86 23.00 -14.27
CA PHE A 157 7.25 21.82 -13.50
C PHE A 157 6.39 21.58 -12.25
N SER A 158 5.06 21.44 -12.43
CA SER A 158 4.08 21.31 -11.36
C SER A 158 3.80 19.88 -10.92
N THR A 159 4.41 18.88 -11.56
CA THR A 159 4.19 17.48 -11.20
C THR A 159 5.46 16.84 -10.66
N HIS A 160 5.42 16.41 -9.39
CA HIS A 160 6.47 15.59 -8.79
C HIS A 160 6.29 14.12 -9.21
N ALA A 161 7.32 13.54 -9.81
CA ALA A 161 7.38 12.16 -10.28
C ALA A 161 8.39 11.36 -9.45
N ALA A 162 7.93 10.74 -8.36
CA ALA A 162 8.75 9.91 -7.48
C ALA A 162 8.80 8.45 -7.95
N VAL A 163 10.00 7.90 -8.13
CA VAL A 163 10.19 6.49 -8.53
C VAL A 163 9.88 5.59 -7.33
N LEU A 164 8.88 4.72 -7.45
CA LEU A 164 8.41 3.88 -6.35
C LEU A 164 9.53 2.98 -5.79
N ASN A 165 9.51 2.78 -4.46
CA ASN A 165 10.48 1.98 -3.68
C ASN A 165 11.94 2.42 -3.81
N THR A 166 12.16 3.68 -4.18
CA THR A 166 13.47 4.34 -4.23
C THR A 166 13.37 5.77 -3.69
N GLY A 167 14.51 6.44 -3.50
CA GLY A 167 14.54 7.88 -3.17
C GLY A 167 14.59 8.81 -4.39
N ARG A 168 14.61 8.26 -5.62
CA ARG A 168 14.77 9.06 -6.85
C ARG A 168 13.45 9.74 -7.24
N HIS A 169 13.55 10.95 -7.76
CA HIS A 169 12.42 11.70 -8.29
C HIS A 169 12.87 12.70 -9.36
N ASP A 170 11.90 13.20 -10.12
CA ASP A 170 12.02 14.33 -11.03
C ASP A 170 10.78 15.21 -10.87
N ASP A 171 10.89 16.51 -11.18
CA ASP A 171 9.71 17.33 -11.45
C ASP A 171 9.51 17.40 -12.97
N VAL A 172 8.30 17.10 -13.43
CA VAL A 172 7.96 17.08 -14.85
C VAL A 172 6.99 18.20 -15.18
N SER A 173 7.13 18.72 -16.41
CA SER A 173 6.33 19.81 -16.92
C SER A 173 5.04 19.38 -17.62
N ASP A 174 4.95 18.10 -18.00
CA ASP A 174 3.73 17.49 -18.54
C ASP A 174 3.73 15.97 -18.29
N VAL A 175 2.54 15.37 -18.36
CA VAL A 175 2.29 13.94 -18.17
C VAL A 175 1.45 13.44 -19.34
N ASP A 176 2.07 12.76 -20.31
CA ASP A 176 1.38 12.19 -21.47
C ASP A 176 0.81 10.80 -21.15
N LEU A 177 -0.52 10.68 -21.14
CA LEU A 177 -1.26 9.42 -20.96
C LEU A 177 -1.75 8.79 -22.27
N THR A 178 -1.51 9.43 -23.42
CA THR A 178 -2.10 9.01 -24.70
C THR A 178 -1.62 7.63 -25.14
N ARG A 179 -0.41 7.22 -24.74
CA ARG A 179 0.20 5.92 -25.09
C ARG A 179 -0.19 4.77 -24.15
N THR A 180 -1.10 5.00 -23.21
CA THR A 180 -1.54 3.98 -22.24
C THR A 180 -2.55 2.99 -22.82
N GLY A 181 -3.18 3.35 -23.95
CA GLY A 181 -4.26 2.56 -24.57
C GLY A 181 -5.59 2.63 -23.82
N ALA A 182 -5.69 3.41 -22.73
CA ALA A 182 -6.94 3.60 -22.00
C ALA A 182 -7.90 4.51 -22.79
N PRO A 183 -9.22 4.39 -22.63
CA PRO A 183 -10.18 5.31 -23.24
C PRO A 183 -9.93 6.76 -22.80
N ARG A 184 -10.19 7.74 -23.70
CA ARG A 184 -9.95 9.17 -23.44
C ARG A 184 -10.64 9.68 -22.16
N LYS A 185 -11.86 9.20 -21.89
CA LYS A 185 -12.61 9.52 -20.66
C LYS A 185 -11.84 9.11 -19.40
N GLU A 186 -11.21 7.94 -19.43
CA GLU A 186 -10.43 7.42 -18.31
C GLU A 186 -9.12 8.19 -18.14
N GLN A 187 -8.43 8.52 -19.25
CA GLN A 187 -7.22 9.35 -19.22
C GLN A 187 -7.50 10.73 -18.64
N LEU A 188 -8.60 11.38 -19.04
CA LEU A 188 -9.00 12.68 -18.51
C LEU A 188 -9.33 12.59 -17.01
N GLY A 189 -10.05 11.54 -16.60
CA GLY A 189 -10.31 11.24 -15.19
C GLY A 189 -9.05 11.02 -14.37
N ALA A 190 -8.05 10.32 -14.92
CA ALA A 190 -6.76 10.11 -14.27
C ALA A 190 -5.95 11.40 -14.13
N ARG A 191 -5.94 12.29 -15.14
CA ARG A 191 -5.30 13.60 -15.03
C ARG A 191 -6.00 14.47 -13.98
N THR A 192 -7.32 14.63 -14.07
CA THR A 192 -8.08 15.52 -13.18
C THR A 192 -8.17 15.01 -11.75
N ARG A 193 -8.51 13.74 -11.54
CA ARG A 193 -8.62 13.18 -10.19
C ARG A 193 -7.26 12.77 -9.65
N GLY A 194 -6.48 12.01 -10.42
CA GLY A 194 -5.20 11.47 -9.94
C GLY A 194 -4.17 12.55 -9.60
N LEU A 195 -3.91 13.49 -10.52
CA LEU A 195 -2.85 14.48 -10.31
C LEU A 195 -3.27 15.62 -9.38
N LEU A 196 -4.54 16.03 -9.39
CA LEU A 196 -5.00 17.22 -8.67
C LEU A 196 -5.60 16.93 -7.29
N THR A 197 -6.11 15.72 -6.98
CA THR A 197 -6.81 15.45 -5.71
C THR A 197 -5.94 14.83 -4.61
N GLY A 198 -4.62 15.02 -4.68
CA GLY A 198 -3.66 14.78 -3.60
C GLY A 198 -3.22 13.32 -3.39
N ALA A 199 -4.07 12.32 -3.68
CA ALA A 199 -3.64 10.91 -3.62
C ALA A 199 -2.48 10.62 -4.60
N GLY A 200 -2.50 11.29 -5.75
CA GLY A 200 -1.60 11.08 -6.86
C GLY A 200 -2.15 10.08 -7.87
N LEU A 201 -1.42 9.92 -8.96
CA LEU A 201 -1.58 8.87 -9.95
C LEU A 201 -0.33 7.98 -9.89
N ILE A 202 -0.49 6.66 -9.89
CA ILE A 202 0.67 5.79 -10.15
C ILE A 202 0.73 5.48 -11.63
N SER A 203 1.90 5.53 -12.24
CA SER A 203 2.08 5.25 -13.66
C SER A 203 3.40 4.58 -13.96
N SER A 204 3.40 3.62 -14.88
CA SER A 204 4.63 3.09 -15.45
C SER A 204 5.02 3.90 -16.68
N GLY A 205 6.30 4.20 -16.85
CA GLY A 205 6.76 4.97 -17.99
C GLY A 205 8.20 5.44 -17.83
N ARG A 206 8.49 6.57 -18.48
CA ARG A 206 9.79 7.25 -18.41
C ARG A 206 9.63 8.76 -18.57
N VAL A 207 10.56 9.50 -17.99
CA VAL A 207 10.71 10.94 -18.22
C VAL A 207 11.55 11.16 -19.47
N LEU A 208 11.07 11.99 -20.39
CA LEU A 208 11.82 12.45 -21.56
C LEU A 208 12.06 13.95 -21.47
N ARG A 209 13.25 14.38 -21.88
CA ARG A 209 13.57 15.80 -22.06
C ARG A 209 13.24 16.21 -23.50
N ALA A 210 12.51 17.32 -23.66
CA ALA A 210 12.19 17.90 -24.95
C ALA A 210 12.32 19.42 -24.85
N GLY A 211 13.34 19.98 -25.51
CA GLY A 211 13.70 21.39 -25.36
C GLY A 211 13.95 21.75 -23.89
N LYS A 212 13.25 22.77 -23.39
CA LYS A 212 13.32 23.21 -21.98
C LYS A 212 12.41 22.40 -21.04
N GLY A 213 11.54 21.53 -21.56
CA GLY A 213 10.56 20.77 -20.77
C GLY A 213 11.00 19.34 -20.42
N ARG A 214 10.30 18.75 -19.45
CA ARG A 214 10.37 17.31 -19.14
C ARG A 214 8.97 16.72 -19.18
N THR A 215 8.73 15.74 -20.02
CA THR A 215 7.43 15.08 -20.11
C THR A 215 7.54 13.66 -19.61
N PHE A 216 6.66 13.28 -18.67
CA PHE A 216 6.48 11.89 -18.31
C PHE A 216 5.62 11.20 -19.38
N ILE A 217 6.17 10.21 -20.07
CA ILE A 217 5.42 9.41 -21.05
C ILE A 217 4.95 8.12 -20.38
N ALA A 218 3.65 8.04 -20.13
CA ALA A 218 3.03 6.88 -19.51
C ALA A 218 2.78 5.75 -20.51
N THR A 219 2.98 4.52 -20.05
CA THR A 219 2.66 3.28 -20.77
C THR A 219 1.49 2.53 -20.13
N GLN A 220 1.23 2.80 -18.85
CA GLN A 220 0.07 2.34 -18.09
C GLN A 220 -0.12 3.29 -16.90
N PHE A 221 -1.35 3.45 -16.40
CA PHE A 221 -1.61 4.16 -15.16
C PHE A 221 -2.51 3.36 -14.24
N TYR A 222 -2.44 3.69 -12.96
CA TYR A 222 -3.11 3.00 -11.87
C TYR A 222 -3.78 4.04 -10.99
N ALA A 223 -5.09 3.87 -10.77
CA ALA A 223 -5.90 4.75 -9.95
C ALA A 223 -6.06 4.16 -8.54
N PRO A 224 -6.04 4.99 -7.49
CA PRO A 224 -6.21 4.52 -6.12
C PRO A 224 -7.63 3.99 -5.92
N ARG A 225 -7.76 2.90 -5.15
CA ARG A 225 -9.04 2.42 -4.65
C ARG A 225 -9.18 2.81 -3.20
N ALA A 226 -10.21 3.59 -2.92
CA ALA A 226 -10.52 3.98 -1.56
C ALA A 226 -10.96 2.74 -0.76
N GLY A 227 -10.40 2.60 0.43
CA GLY A 227 -11.08 1.91 1.52
C GLY A 227 -12.39 2.65 1.86
N LEU A 228 -13.36 1.99 2.48
CA LEU A 228 -14.45 2.75 3.10
C LEU A 228 -13.79 3.63 4.17
N LYS A 229 -13.68 4.93 3.90
CA LYS A 229 -13.45 5.89 4.98
C LYS A 229 -14.67 5.74 5.87
N LEU A 230 -14.46 5.53 7.18
CA LEU A 230 -15.46 5.96 8.14
C LEU A 230 -15.59 7.46 7.92
N GLU A 231 -16.53 7.85 7.08
CA GLU A 231 -17.24 9.08 7.32
C GLU A 231 -17.71 8.96 8.76
N ARG A 232 -17.20 9.87 9.60
CA ARG A 232 -17.47 9.88 11.03
C ARG A 232 -18.98 9.76 11.15
N VAL A 233 -19.46 8.60 11.55
CA VAL A 233 -20.89 8.37 11.79
C VAL A 233 -21.26 9.46 12.78
N ARG A 234 -21.93 10.51 12.30
CA ARG A 234 -22.71 11.35 13.19
C ARG A 234 -23.79 10.39 13.65
N LEU A 235 -23.58 9.83 14.83
CA LEU A 235 -24.69 9.27 15.60
C LEU A 235 -25.70 10.42 15.67
N ALA A 236 -26.79 10.28 14.92
CA ALA A 236 -27.94 11.11 15.17
C ALA A 236 -28.35 10.86 16.62
N PRO A 237 -28.51 11.90 17.44
CA PRO A 237 -29.01 11.72 18.78
C PRO A 237 -30.47 11.27 18.71
N GLU A 238 -30.74 10.15 19.38
CA GLU A 238 -31.96 9.87 20.14
C GLU A 238 -33.27 9.64 19.37
N ASP A 239 -33.57 8.36 19.10
CA ASP A 239 -34.94 7.84 19.22
C ASP A 239 -35.07 7.20 20.62
N VAL A 240 -35.40 8.02 21.62
CA VAL A 240 -35.88 7.57 22.93
C VAL A 240 -37.40 7.70 22.90
N PRO A 241 -38.18 6.61 22.75
CA PRO A 241 -39.60 6.68 23.04
C PRO A 241 -39.80 6.49 24.54
N GLY A 242 -40.01 7.60 25.23
CA GLY A 242 -40.45 7.63 26.61
C GLY A 242 -41.46 8.74 26.80
N GLU A 243 -42.75 8.43 26.64
CA GLU A 243 -43.81 9.26 27.21
C GLU A 243 -44.97 8.35 27.62
N ALA A 244 -45.04 8.11 28.93
CA ALA A 244 -46.24 7.66 29.60
C ALA A 244 -46.94 8.93 30.10
N ASP A 245 -48.09 9.24 29.52
CA ASP A 245 -48.97 10.30 30.00
C ASP A 245 -50.16 9.69 30.76
N VAL A 246 -50.32 10.17 31.98
CA VAL A 246 -51.33 9.78 32.97
C VAL A 246 -52.21 11.00 33.26
N VAL A 247 -53.48 10.89 32.85
CA VAL A 247 -54.73 11.28 33.56
C VAL A 247 -55.24 12.72 33.44
N LEU A 248 -56.52 12.81 33.03
CA LEU A 248 -57.69 13.61 33.53
C LEU A 248 -58.50 14.12 32.31
N GLY A 249 -59.81 13.95 32.14
CA GLY A 249 -60.92 13.39 32.91
C GLY A 249 -62.25 13.87 32.26
N ARG A 250 -63.36 13.18 32.58
CA ARG A 250 -64.79 13.45 32.24
C ARG A 250 -65.24 13.31 30.77
N ALA A 251 -66.47 12.96 30.41
CA ALA A 251 -67.66 12.25 30.93
C ALA A 251 -68.77 12.48 29.86
N GLU A 252 -69.81 11.63 29.82
CA GLU A 252 -71.08 11.75 29.03
C GLU A 252 -71.09 10.94 27.71
N ILE A 253 -71.60 9.69 27.67
CA ILE A 253 -72.99 9.14 27.73
C ILE A 253 -73.70 9.14 26.35
N PRO A 254 -74.42 8.06 25.99
CA PRO A 254 -74.51 7.50 24.63
C PRO A 254 -75.88 7.75 23.97
N ASP A 255 -75.98 7.39 22.69
CA ASP A 255 -77.14 6.76 22.03
C ASP A 255 -76.70 6.43 20.60
N GLY A 256 -76.84 5.22 20.07
CA GLY A 256 -78.12 4.62 19.77
C GLY A 256 -78.14 4.38 18.25
N GLN A 257 -77.92 3.13 17.87
CA GLN A 257 -77.87 2.60 16.50
C GLN A 257 -79.24 2.72 15.79
N PRO A 258 -79.29 2.48 14.47
CA PRO A 258 -79.55 1.10 14.02
C PRO A 258 -78.39 0.45 13.26
#